data_AF-A0AAW7RZW2-F1
#
_entry.id   AF-A0AAW7RZW2-F1
#
_cell.length_a   1.000
_cell.length_b   1.000
_cell.length_c   1.000
_cell.angle_alpha   90.00
_cell.angle_beta   90.00
_cell.angle_gamma   90.00
#
_symmetry.space_group_name_H-M   'P 1'
#
loop_
_entity.id
_entity.type
_entity.pdbx_description
1 polymer ?
#
loop_
_entity_poly.entity_id
_entity_poly.type
_entity_poly.pdbx_seq_one_letter_code
_entity_poly.pdbx_strand_id
1 'polypeptide(L)'
;MEIKDIEQRLDNWGFVVRDPKTRPQFCASWARTAVALRDAESRADSDAMPRNDVSDGWMVEQAWQLIRDPLAKRLLQHHYVFRYSPELVCRILVRKYSASPSVAQHWDVRLSKSKVIILKVLDEIKRDGESEKYFNRPLVNPEKLFYAVA
;
A
#
# COMPACT_ATOMS: atom_id res chain seq x y z
N MET A 1 -2.35 -23.65 1.49
CA MET A 1 -1.74 -23.25 0.20
C MET A 1 -1.03 -21.93 0.46
N GLU A 2 0.28 -21.91 0.21
CA GLU A 2 1.33 -21.21 0.95
C GLU A 2 1.10 -19.72 1.25
N ILE A 3 1.51 -19.31 2.46
CA ILE A 3 2.03 -17.96 2.65
C ILE A 3 3.25 -17.86 1.71
N LYS A 4 3.05 -17.44 0.46
CA LYS A 4 4.09 -16.65 -0.19
C LYS A 4 4.41 -15.55 0.80
N ASP A 5 5.65 -15.55 1.30
CA ASP A 5 6.08 -14.78 2.46
C ASP A 5 5.38 -13.41 2.51
N ILE A 6 4.57 -13.18 3.56
CA ILE A 6 3.80 -11.93 3.69
C ILE A 6 4.74 -10.72 3.68
N GLU A 7 5.98 -10.89 4.13
CA GLU A 7 7.04 -9.90 3.99
C GLU A 7 7.28 -9.55 2.53
N GLN A 8 7.44 -10.55 1.66
CA GLN A 8 7.69 -10.34 0.23
C GLN A 8 6.51 -9.64 -0.45
N ARG A 9 5.27 -9.96 -0.06
CA ARG A 9 4.07 -9.27 -0.58
C ARG A 9 4.00 -7.81 -0.12
N LEU A 10 4.33 -7.55 1.15
CA LEU A 10 4.37 -6.19 1.69
C LEU A 10 5.52 -5.36 1.09
N ASP A 11 6.66 -5.99 0.81
CA ASP A 11 7.78 -5.37 0.11
C ASP A 11 7.44 -5.04 -1.34
N ASN A 12 6.77 -5.97 -2.03
CA ASN A 12 6.22 -5.74 -3.37
C ASN A 12 5.20 -4.60 -3.36
N TRP A 13 4.29 -4.57 -2.38
CA TRP A 13 3.34 -3.47 -2.19
C TRP A 13 4.05 -2.11 -2.04
N GLY A 14 5.07 -2.04 -1.18
CA GLY A 14 5.88 -0.83 -1.01
C GLY A 14 6.53 -0.38 -2.32
N PHE A 15 7.02 -1.32 -3.12
CA PHE A 15 7.58 -1.05 -4.45
C PHE A 15 6.52 -0.49 -5.41
N VAL A 16 5.38 -1.19 -5.56
CA VAL A 16 4.27 -0.82 -6.46
C VAL A 16 3.65 0.52 -6.09
N VAL A 17 3.57 0.87 -4.81
CA VAL A 17 3.04 2.17 -4.38
C VAL A 17 4.05 3.30 -4.61
N ARG A 18 5.35 3.04 -4.51
CA ARG A 18 6.39 4.05 -4.76
C ARG A 18 6.62 4.31 -6.24
N ASP A 19 6.55 3.28 -7.08
CA ASP A 19 6.83 3.39 -8.50
C ASP A 19 5.80 4.30 -9.21
N PRO A 20 6.23 5.43 -9.81
CA PRO A 20 5.33 6.31 -10.56
C PRO A 20 4.69 5.64 -11.78
N LYS A 21 5.32 4.58 -12.34
CA LYS A 21 4.82 3.87 -13.52
C LYS A 21 3.61 2.98 -13.20
N THR A 22 3.58 2.43 -11.99
CA THR A 22 2.50 1.53 -11.54
C THR A 22 1.32 2.30 -10.96
N ARG A 23 1.53 3.52 -10.47
CA ARG A 23 0.46 4.41 -9.99
C ARG A 23 -0.56 4.68 -11.09
N PRO A 24 -1.86 4.72 -10.79
CA PRO A 24 -2.85 5.24 -11.73
C PRO A 24 -2.55 6.72 -11.98
N GLN A 25 -1.93 7.03 -13.11
CA GLN A 25 -1.46 8.38 -13.48
C GLN A 25 -2.60 9.35 -13.83
N PHE A 26 -3.85 9.03 -13.50
CA PHE A 26 -5.00 9.59 -14.19
C PHE A 26 -6.10 10.01 -13.23
N CYS A 27 -5.98 11.24 -12.73
CA CYS A 27 -7.05 11.95 -12.03
C CYS A 27 -8.21 12.33 -12.97
N ALA A 28 -7.98 12.34 -14.29
CA ALA A 28 -8.98 12.69 -15.31
C ALA A 28 -9.00 11.67 -16.47
N SER A 29 -10.17 11.50 -17.10
CA SER A 29 -10.37 10.55 -18.21
C SER A 29 -9.50 10.88 -19.43
N TRP A 30 -9.30 12.17 -19.74
CA TRP A 30 -8.50 12.60 -20.88
C TRP A 30 -7.01 12.29 -20.70
N ALA A 31 -6.48 12.39 -19.48
CA ALA A 31 -5.09 12.06 -19.19
C ALA A 31 -4.83 10.56 -19.42
N ARG A 32 -5.82 9.74 -19.09
CA ARG A 32 -5.88 8.29 -19.34
C ARG A 32 -5.76 8.00 -20.84
N THR A 33 -6.52 8.73 -21.66
CA THR A 33 -6.47 8.62 -23.13
C THR A 33 -5.14 9.10 -23.70
N ALA A 34 -4.60 10.21 -23.22
CA ALA A 34 -3.36 10.79 -23.73
C ALA A 34 -2.13 9.88 -23.53
N VAL A 35 -2.03 9.21 -22.38
CA VAL A 35 -0.95 8.25 -22.12
C VAL A 35 -1.18 6.95 -22.89
N ALA A 36 -2.42 6.48 -23.04
CA ALA A 36 -2.70 5.32 -23.88
C ALA A 36 -2.25 5.53 -25.35
N LEU A 37 -2.38 6.75 -25.88
CA LEU A 37 -1.90 7.11 -27.20
C LEU A 37 -0.36 7.16 -27.27
N ARG A 38 0.30 7.75 -26.26
CA ARG A 38 1.77 7.82 -26.18
C ARG A 38 2.42 6.44 -26.00
N ASP A 39 1.84 5.59 -25.18
CA ASP A 39 2.37 4.25 -24.91
C ASP A 39 2.14 3.30 -26.10
N ALA A 40 1.10 3.54 -26.91
CA ALA A 40 0.89 2.87 -28.19
C ALA A 40 2.01 3.18 -29.20
N GLU A 41 2.60 4.38 -29.15
CA GLU A 41 3.77 4.77 -29.94
C GLU A 41 5.10 4.22 -29.40
N SER A 42 5.21 3.94 -28.09
CA SER A 42 6.48 3.61 -27.43
C SER A 42 6.78 2.10 -27.26
N ARG A 43 6.13 1.20 -28.01
CA ARG A 43 6.24 -0.27 -27.84
C ARG A 43 7.59 -0.89 -28.27
N ALA A 44 8.72 -0.25 -27.99
CA ALA A 44 10.04 -0.85 -28.04
C ALA A 44 10.78 -0.51 -26.74
N ASP A 45 11.28 -1.54 -26.08
CA ASP A 45 12.26 -1.47 -25.00
C ASP A 45 11.77 -1.05 -23.59
N SER A 46 11.40 -2.04 -22.79
CA SER A 46 11.85 -2.12 -21.39
C SER A 46 11.54 -3.49 -20.77
N ASP A 47 12.37 -4.46 -21.12
CA ASP A 47 12.38 -5.80 -20.52
C ASP A 47 13.66 -5.93 -19.65
N ALA A 48 13.59 -5.57 -18.37
CA ALA A 48 14.68 -5.82 -17.39
C ALA A 48 14.34 -5.54 -15.91
N MET A 49 13.07 -5.38 -15.52
CA MET A 49 12.71 -5.24 -14.10
C MET A 49 12.09 -6.55 -13.63
N PRO A 50 12.43 -7.08 -12.43
CA PRO A 50 11.80 -8.31 -11.94
C PRO A 50 10.29 -8.12 -12.05
N ARG A 51 9.63 -9.15 -12.61
CA ARG A 51 8.18 -9.25 -12.87
C ARG A 51 7.45 -9.25 -11.52
N ASN A 52 7.51 -8.12 -10.82
CA ASN A 52 6.83 -7.85 -9.58
C ASN A 52 5.34 -7.87 -9.90
N ASP A 53 4.57 -8.62 -9.11
CA ASP A 53 3.15 -8.79 -9.35
C ASP A 53 2.43 -7.49 -8.99
N VAL A 54 2.26 -6.61 -9.99
CA VAL A 54 1.59 -5.32 -9.86
C VAL A 54 0.15 -5.53 -9.37
N SER A 55 -0.51 -6.61 -9.81
CA SER A 55 -1.86 -6.95 -9.39
C SER A 55 -1.89 -7.29 -7.89
N ASP A 56 -0.94 -8.09 -7.41
CA ASP A 56 -0.80 -8.38 -5.97
C ASP A 56 -0.53 -7.11 -5.16
N GLY A 57 0.35 -6.22 -5.63
CA GLY A 57 0.64 -4.95 -4.96
C GLY A 57 -0.60 -4.07 -4.80
N TRP A 58 -1.44 -3.96 -5.84
CA TRP A 58 -2.71 -3.22 -5.75
C TRP A 58 -3.76 -3.92 -4.88
N MET A 59 -3.77 -5.25 -4.83
CA MET A 59 -4.63 -6.00 -3.93
C MET A 59 -4.25 -5.74 -2.46
N VAL A 60 -2.96 -5.69 -2.15
CA VAL A 60 -2.46 -5.33 -0.81
C VAL A 60 -2.77 -3.88 -0.47
N GLU A 61 -2.66 -2.93 -1.41
CA GLU A 61 -3.09 -1.55 -1.19
C GLU A 61 -4.58 -1.46 -0.83
N GLN A 62 -5.44 -2.20 -1.54
CA GLN A 62 -6.87 -2.26 -1.21
C GLN A 62 -7.12 -2.84 0.18
N ALA A 63 -6.45 -3.93 0.53
CA ALA A 63 -6.52 -4.49 1.88
C ALA A 63 -6.06 -3.49 2.94
N TRP A 64 -4.96 -2.79 2.70
CA TRP A 64 -4.45 -1.75 3.57
C TRP A 64 -5.46 -0.61 3.77
N GLN A 65 -6.21 -0.23 2.73
CA GLN A 65 -7.25 0.79 2.84
C GLN A 65 -8.39 0.40 3.77
N LEU A 66 -8.75 -0.90 3.79
CA LEU A 66 -9.83 -1.46 4.61
C LEU A 66 -9.46 -1.70 6.08
N ILE A 67 -8.17 -1.64 6.44
CA ILE A 67 -7.72 -1.77 7.83
C ILE A 67 -8.37 -0.67 8.70
N ARG A 68 -9.07 -1.10 9.75
CA ARG A 68 -9.74 -0.21 10.72
C ARG A 68 -8.81 0.36 11.78
N ASP A 69 -7.75 -0.37 12.14
CA ASP A 69 -6.78 0.09 13.15
C ASP A 69 -5.83 1.14 12.54
N PRO A 70 -5.92 2.42 12.95
CA PRO A 70 -5.11 3.48 12.37
C PRO A 70 -3.62 3.31 12.67
N LEU A 71 -3.25 2.70 13.81
CA LEU A 71 -1.85 2.50 14.17
C LEU A 71 -1.22 1.41 13.30
N ALA A 72 -1.91 0.28 13.13
CA ALA A 72 -1.46 -0.79 12.25
C ALA A 72 -1.34 -0.29 10.79
N LYS A 73 -2.33 0.49 10.33
CA LYS A 73 -2.32 1.10 9.00
C LYS A 73 -1.09 1.98 8.78
N ARG A 74 -0.78 2.89 9.71
CA ARG A 74 0.39 3.79 9.61
C ARG A 74 1.71 3.07 9.78
N LEU A 75 1.77 2.09 10.68
CA LEU A 75 2.98 1.29 10.89
C LEU A 75 3.38 0.57 9.59
N LEU A 76 2.44 -0.13 8.94
CA LEU A 76 2.70 -0.81 7.66
C LEU A 76 3.14 0.18 6.57
N GLN A 77 2.45 1.33 6.47
CA GLN A 77 2.80 2.36 5.49
C GLN A 77 4.21 2.91 5.70
N HIS A 78 4.56 3.31 6.93
CA HIS A 78 5.88 3.89 7.20
C HIS A 78 7.01 2.87 7.06
N HIS A 79 6.77 1.61 7.43
CA HIS A 79 7.79 0.57 7.35
C HIS A 79 8.00 0.04 5.92
N TYR A 80 6.94 -0.34 5.21
CA TYR A 80 7.06 -0.99 3.90
C TYR A 80 7.01 -0.01 2.72
N VAL A 81 6.16 1.01 2.77
CA VAL A 81 6.02 1.99 1.68
C VAL A 81 7.09 3.07 1.78
N PHE A 82 7.36 3.62 2.96
CA PHE A 82 8.38 4.67 3.10
C PHE A 82 9.77 4.14 3.47
N ARG A 83 9.92 2.84 3.77
CA ARG A 83 11.20 2.21 4.15
C ARG A 83 11.90 2.93 5.32
N TYR A 84 11.12 3.49 6.24
CA TYR A 84 11.69 4.11 7.45
C TYR A 84 12.19 3.06 8.43
N SER A 85 13.25 3.41 9.15
CA SER A 85 13.79 2.57 10.22
C SER A 85 12.76 2.42 11.35
N PRO A 86 12.73 1.28 12.07
CA PRO A 86 11.81 1.06 13.18
C PRO A 86 11.80 2.21 14.21
N GLU A 87 12.95 2.79 14.50
CA GLU A 87 13.10 3.89 15.47
C GLU A 87 12.43 5.17 14.97
N LEU A 88 12.50 5.45 13.67
CA LEU A 88 11.83 6.60 13.07
C LEU A 88 10.31 6.39 13.03
N VAL A 89 9.86 5.19 12.67
CA VAL A 89 8.43 4.84 12.68
C VAL A 89 7.85 4.99 14.08
N CYS A 90 8.51 4.43 15.10
CA CYS A 90 8.08 4.55 16.49
C CYS A 90 7.96 6.01 16.93
N ARG A 91 8.95 6.85 16.59
CA ARG A 91 8.92 8.30 16.90
C ARG A 91 7.73 9.01 16.25
N ILE A 92 7.43 8.70 14.98
CA ILE A 92 6.28 9.25 14.27
C ILE A 92 4.97 8.81 14.94
N LEU A 93 4.84 7.52 15.27
CA LEU A 93 3.64 6.97 15.91
C LEU A 93 3.38 7.60 17.28
N VAL A 94 4.41 7.81 18.10
CA VAL A 94 4.28 8.45 19.41
C VAL A 94 3.87 9.92 19.27
N ARG A 95 4.55 10.68 18.40
CA ARG A 95 4.34 12.13 18.29
C ARG A 95 3.05 12.51 17.58
N LYS A 96 2.71 11.82 16.49
CA LYS A 96 1.60 12.21 15.59
C LYS A 96 0.31 11.42 15.85
N TYR A 97 0.43 10.22 16.40
CA TYR A 97 -0.70 9.30 16.60
C TYR A 97 -0.90 8.91 18.07
N SER A 98 -0.25 9.64 18.99
CA SER A 98 -0.35 9.45 20.44
C SER A 98 -0.15 8.00 20.91
N ALA A 99 0.66 7.24 20.17
CA ALA A 99 0.99 5.87 20.55
C ALA A 99 1.86 5.87 21.83
N SER A 100 1.76 4.81 22.62
CA SER A 100 2.56 4.69 23.84
C SER A 100 4.07 4.70 23.52
N PRO A 101 4.93 5.35 24.32
CA PRO A 101 6.38 5.29 24.15
C PRO A 101 6.95 3.86 24.16
N SER A 102 6.23 2.91 24.76
CA SER A 102 6.56 1.48 24.76
C SER A 102 6.46 0.81 23.38
N VAL A 103 6.03 1.53 22.33
CA VAL A 103 5.97 1.01 20.95
C VAL A 103 7.32 0.49 20.48
N ALA A 104 8.43 1.17 20.84
CA ALA A 104 9.77 0.73 20.46
C ALA A 104 10.15 -0.60 21.14
N GLN A 105 9.79 -0.78 22.40
CA GLN A 105 10.07 -2.01 23.15
C GLN A 105 9.27 -3.22 22.63
N HIS A 106 8.11 -2.97 22.00
CA HIS A 106 7.21 -4.01 21.49
C HIS A 106 7.10 -3.97 19.97
N TRP A 107 8.15 -3.52 19.28
CA TRP A 107 8.16 -3.35 17.83
C TRP A 107 7.74 -4.63 17.11
N ASP A 108 8.43 -5.75 17.38
CA ASP A 108 8.20 -7.03 16.69
C ASP A 108 6.78 -7.55 16.90
N VAL A 109 6.25 -7.39 18.12
CA VAL A 109 4.88 -7.80 18.46
C VAL A 109 3.86 -6.95 17.70
N ARG A 110 4.07 -5.63 17.62
CA ARG A 110 3.17 -4.71 16.91
C ARG A 110 3.24 -4.89 15.40
N LEU A 111 4.42 -5.13 14.86
CA LEU A 111 4.61 -5.43 13.44
C LEU A 111 3.93 -6.75 13.09
N SER A 112 4.14 -7.79 13.89
CA SER A 112 3.49 -9.11 13.73
C SER A 112 1.97 -9.01 13.82
N LYS A 113 1.45 -8.25 14.80
CA LYS A 113 0.00 -7.98 14.91
C LYS A 113 -0.53 -7.27 13.67
N SER A 114 0.21 -6.29 13.14
CA SER A 114 -0.19 -5.55 11.92
C SER A 114 -0.22 -6.45 10.69
N LYS A 115 0.75 -7.38 10.56
CA LYS A 115 0.76 -8.42 9.51
C LYS A 115 -0.44 -9.35 9.61
N VAL A 116 -0.79 -9.80 10.82
CA VAL A 116 -1.98 -10.63 11.03
C VAL A 116 -3.26 -9.88 10.65
N ILE A 117 -3.35 -8.57 10.97
CA ILE A 117 -4.51 -7.76 10.60
C ILE A 117 -4.66 -7.68 9.08
N ILE A 118 -3.58 -7.35 8.34
CA ILE A 118 -3.68 -7.25 6.88
C ILE A 118 -3.95 -8.60 6.22
N LEU A 119 -3.40 -9.70 6.76
CA LEU A 119 -3.71 -11.06 6.29
C LEU A 119 -5.19 -11.39 6.44
N LYS A 120 -5.79 -11.06 7.59
CA LYS A 120 -7.23 -11.26 7.79
C LYS A 120 -8.07 -10.48 6.79
N VAL A 121 -7.70 -9.23 6.52
CA VAL A 121 -8.40 -8.40 5.52
C VAL A 121 -8.20 -8.95 4.10
N LEU A 122 -7.00 -9.44 3.76
CA LEU A 122 -6.75 -10.09 2.48
C LEU A 122 -7.58 -11.36 2.32
N ASP A 123 -7.74 -12.15 3.38
CA ASP A 123 -8.59 -13.34 3.38
C ASP A 123 -10.07 -12.97 3.26
N GLU A 124 -10.51 -11.86 3.85
CA GLU A 124 -11.86 -11.31 3.69
C GLU A 124 -12.10 -10.89 2.23
N ILE A 125 -11.21 -10.11 1.63
CA ILE A 125 -11.30 -9.72 0.20
C ILE A 125 -11.35 -10.95 -0.71
N LYS A 126 -10.52 -11.97 -0.42
CA LYS A 126 -10.49 -13.20 -1.21
C LYS A 126 -11.78 -14.00 -1.07
N ARG A 127 -12.38 -14.04 0.12
CA ARG A 127 -13.69 -14.65 0.37
C ARG A 127 -14.82 -13.88 -0.30
N ASP A 128 -14.71 -12.56 -0.36
CA ASP A 128 -15.69 -11.65 -0.95
C ASP A 128 -15.54 -11.49 -2.48
N GLY A 129 -14.79 -12.39 -3.14
CA GLY A 129 -14.41 -12.39 -4.56
C GLY A 129 -15.53 -12.37 -5.62
N GLU A 130 -16.77 -12.04 -5.24
CA GLU A 130 -17.91 -11.74 -6.13
C GLU A 130 -18.38 -10.28 -6.03
N SER A 131 -17.70 -9.43 -5.28
CA SER A 131 -18.10 -8.03 -5.09
C SER A 131 -17.30 -7.08 -5.98
N GLU A 132 -17.70 -6.94 -7.23
CA GLU A 132 -17.35 -5.87 -8.19
C GLU A 132 -17.50 -4.42 -7.64
N LYS A 133 -17.96 -4.28 -6.39
CA LYS A 133 -18.31 -3.03 -5.72
C LYS A 133 -17.13 -2.22 -5.19
N TYR A 134 -15.93 -2.78 -5.13
CA TYR A 134 -14.75 -2.07 -4.60
C TYR A 134 -13.83 -1.47 -5.69
N PHE A 135 -13.92 -1.93 -6.94
CA PHE A 135 -13.16 -1.39 -8.08
C PHE A 135 -13.51 0.05 -8.42
N ASN A 136 -14.74 0.48 -8.12
CA ASN A 136 -15.25 1.82 -8.45
C ASN A 136 -15.24 2.80 -7.28
N ARG A 137 -14.63 2.46 -6.12
CA ARG A 137 -14.49 3.45 -5.06
C ARG A 137 -13.40 4.43 -5.51
N PRO A 138 -13.71 5.71 -5.76
CA PRO A 138 -12.71 6.67 -6.19
C PRO A 138 -11.59 6.67 -5.16
N LEU A 139 -10.35 6.48 -5.62
CA LEU A 139 -9.15 6.64 -4.81
C LEU A 139 -9.35 7.92 -4.02
N VAL A 140 -9.45 7.79 -2.69
CA VAL A 140 -9.56 8.96 -1.83
C VAL A 140 -8.35 9.82 -2.17
N ASN A 141 -8.65 10.99 -2.73
CA ASN A 141 -7.70 11.89 -3.36
C ASN A 141 -6.46 12.02 -2.46
N PRO A 142 -5.25 11.62 -2.90
CA PRO A 142 -4.07 11.63 -2.04
C PRO A 142 -3.79 13.04 -1.48
N GLU A 143 -4.24 14.09 -2.17
CA GLU A 143 -4.16 15.48 -1.71
C GLU A 143 -4.89 15.75 -0.39
N LYS A 144 -5.93 14.99 -0.03
CA LYS A 144 -6.64 15.18 1.25
C LYS A 144 -5.93 14.53 2.45
N LEU A 145 -4.91 13.70 2.23
CA LEU A 145 -4.12 13.10 3.32
C LEU A 145 -2.75 13.76 3.49
N PHE A 146 -2.28 14.55 2.52
CA PHE A 146 -1.03 15.29 2.60
C PHE A 146 -1.17 16.72 3.16
N TYR A 147 -2.38 17.30 3.21
CA TYR A 147 -2.59 18.70 3.65
C TYR A 147 -3.52 18.92 4.87
N ALA A 148 -3.64 17.94 5.78
CA ALA A 148 -4.40 18.13 7.03
C ALA A 148 -3.53 18.34 8.29
N VAL A 149 -2.26 18.75 8.12
CA VAL A 149 -1.42 19.30 9.20
C VAL A 149 -0.46 20.33 8.57
N ALA A 150 -0.97 21.53 8.33
CA ALA A 150 -0.19 22.77 8.28
C ALA A 150 -0.69 23.64 9.42
#